data_AF-A0A1J8QCP8-F1
#
_entry.id   AF-A0A1J8QCP8-F1
#
_cell.length_a   1.000
_cell.length_b   1.000
_cell.length_c   1.000
_cell.angle_alpha   90.00
_cell.angle_beta   90.00
_cell.angle_gamma   90.00
#
_symmetry.space_group_name_H-M   'P 1'
#
loop_
_entity.id
_entity.type
_entity.pdbx_description
1 polymer ?
#
loop_
_entity_poly.entity_id
_entity_poly.type
_entity_poly.pdbx_seq_one_letter_code
_entity_poly.pdbx_strand_id
1 'polypeptide(L)'
;MLLLQPPTSVTLRLYPSSSPPSFTGECATLLEQAGASWITLRARHISARRRRRQGAADLDVIHALKKALRVPVVSNGDVRTWEDMQKNKEETEADGIMVGETLLCNPCPFSNVIPDPV
;
A
#
# COMPACT_ATOMS: atom_id res chain seq x y z
N MET A 1 1.04 34.35 10.49
CA MET A 1 0.66 33.04 11.07
C MET A 1 0.46 32.09 9.90
N LEU A 2 1.45 31.24 9.58
CA LEU A 2 1.31 30.23 8.54
C LEU A 2 0.37 29.14 9.10
N LEU A 3 -0.83 29.02 8.54
CA LEU A 3 -1.70 27.88 8.81
C LEU A 3 -0.99 26.63 8.27
N LEU A 4 -0.38 25.85 9.18
CA LEU A 4 0.08 24.51 8.85
C LEU A 4 -1.12 23.70 8.40
N GLN A 5 -1.21 23.40 7.11
CA GLN A 5 -2.22 22.48 6.61
C GLN A 5 -1.89 21.07 7.11
N PRO A 6 -2.89 20.33 7.63
CA PRO A 6 -2.67 18.96 8.05
C PRO A 6 -2.25 18.10 6.84
N PRO A 7 -1.34 17.13 7.02
CA PRO A 7 -0.92 16.29 5.92
C PRO A 7 -2.11 15.47 5.42
N THR A 8 -2.26 15.40 4.09
CA THR A 8 -3.35 14.67 3.43
C THR A 8 -2.76 13.53 2.62
N SER A 9 -3.21 12.31 2.87
CA SER A 9 -2.73 11.12 2.18
C SER A 9 -3.75 10.55 1.21
N VAL A 10 -3.28 9.80 0.22
CA VAL A 10 -4.15 9.11 -0.74
C VAL A 10 -3.85 7.62 -0.76
N THR A 11 -4.91 6.80 -0.76
CA THR A 11 -4.81 5.34 -0.91
C THR A 11 -5.42 4.92 -2.24
N LEU A 12 -4.60 4.26 -3.06
CA LEU A 12 -4.96 3.79 -4.40
C LEU A 12 -5.13 2.28 -4.44
N ARG A 13 -5.80 1.81 -5.50
CA ARG A 13 -5.74 0.44 -5.97
C ARG A 13 -5.20 0.41 -7.40
N LEU A 14 -4.80 -0.76 -7.87
CA LEU A 14 -4.50 -0.94 -9.29
C LEU A 14 -5.75 -0.68 -10.12
N TYR A 15 -5.62 0.18 -11.13
CA TYR A 15 -6.66 0.36 -12.13
C TYR A 15 -6.90 -0.92 -12.92
N PRO A 16 -8.09 -1.15 -13.50
CA PRO A 16 -8.41 -2.39 -14.21
C PRO A 16 -7.32 -2.80 -15.20
N SER A 17 -7.09 -4.10 -15.38
CA SER A 17 -6.06 -4.60 -16.31
C SER A 17 -6.33 -4.24 -17.78
N SER A 18 -7.53 -3.73 -18.11
CA SER A 18 -7.87 -3.14 -19.40
C SER A 18 -7.33 -1.72 -19.60
N SER A 19 -6.90 -1.05 -18.53
CA SER A 19 -6.21 0.24 -18.58
C SER A 19 -4.74 0.04 -18.99
N PRO A 20 -4.07 1.06 -19.55
CA PRO A 20 -2.63 1.00 -19.81
C PRO A 20 -1.86 0.66 -18.51
N PRO A 21 -0.80 -0.17 -18.58
CA PRO A 21 -0.01 -0.52 -17.39
C PRO A 21 0.55 0.68 -16.63
N SER A 22 0.85 1.78 -17.33
CA SER A 22 1.35 3.03 -16.76
C SER A 22 0.31 3.83 -15.97
N PHE A 23 -0.98 3.58 -16.18
CA PHE A 23 -2.06 4.46 -15.74
C PHE A 23 -2.10 4.65 -14.21
N THR A 24 -1.86 3.59 -13.44
CA THR A 24 -1.79 3.68 -11.97
C THR A 24 -0.64 4.59 -11.52
N GLY A 25 0.51 4.51 -12.20
CA GLY A 25 1.67 5.36 -11.94
C GLY A 25 1.42 6.82 -12.29
N GLU A 26 0.83 7.07 -13.45
CA GLU A 26 0.44 8.42 -13.90
C GLU A 26 -0.52 9.08 -12.91
N CYS A 27 -1.55 8.36 -12.44
CA CYS A 27 -2.46 8.87 -11.41
C CYS A 27 -1.73 9.19 -10.10
N ALA A 28 -0.79 8.34 -9.66
CA ALA A 28 -0.04 8.57 -8.44
C ALA A 28 0.83 9.83 -8.54
N THR A 29 1.47 10.08 -9.68
CA THR A 29 2.23 11.31 -9.95
C THR A 29 1.33 12.55 -9.91
N LEU A 30 0.12 12.48 -10.49
CA LEU A 30 -0.83 13.59 -10.43
C LEU A 30 -1.27 13.88 -8.99
N LEU A 31 -1.43 12.85 -8.15
CA LEU A 31 -1.82 13.00 -6.75
C LEU A 31 -0.69 13.58 -5.89
N GLU A 32 0.56 13.20 -6.15
CA GLU A 32 1.73 13.86 -5.58
C GLU A 32 1.74 15.36 -5.94
N GLN A 33 1.56 15.69 -7.22
CA GLN A 33 1.50 17.09 -7.68
C GLN A 33 0.33 17.88 -7.07
N ALA A 34 -0.77 17.20 -6.76
CA ALA A 34 -1.92 17.79 -6.07
C ALA A 34 -1.69 18.03 -4.57
N GLY A 35 -0.52 17.66 -4.03
CA GLY A 35 -0.13 17.92 -2.65
C GLY A 35 -0.34 16.76 -1.68
N ALA A 36 -0.50 15.53 -2.17
CA ALA A 36 -0.54 14.36 -1.30
C ALA A 36 0.77 14.25 -0.49
N SER A 37 0.65 14.13 0.83
CA SER A 37 1.79 14.02 1.74
C SER A 37 2.44 12.63 1.70
N TRP A 38 1.68 11.60 1.33
CA TRP A 38 2.17 10.27 0.97
C TRP A 38 1.11 9.51 0.15
N ILE A 39 1.56 8.48 -0.56
CA ILE A 39 0.70 7.60 -1.35
C ILE A 39 0.76 6.19 -0.79
N THR A 40 -0.39 5.59 -0.53
CA THR A 40 -0.50 4.15 -0.24
C THR A 40 -0.99 3.44 -1.49
N LEU A 41 -0.31 2.37 -1.94
CA LEU A 41 -0.83 1.51 -2.98
C LEU A 41 -1.29 0.17 -2.41
N ARG A 42 -2.60 -0.08 -2.45
CA ARG A 42 -3.14 -1.43 -2.34
C ARG A 42 -3.00 -2.11 -3.69
N ALA A 43 -1.91 -2.85 -3.89
CA ALA A 43 -1.50 -3.38 -5.18
C ALA A 43 -2.34 -4.57 -5.67
N ARG A 44 -3.66 -4.42 -5.72
CA ARG A 44 -4.60 -5.35 -6.35
C ARG A 44 -5.65 -4.57 -7.12
N HIS A 45 -6.11 -5.15 -8.22
CA HIS A 45 -7.22 -4.62 -8.99
C HIS A 45 -8.52 -4.60 -8.16
N ILE A 46 -9.44 -3.70 -8.53
CA ILE A 46 -10.80 -3.73 -8.00
C ILE A 46 -11.49 -5.00 -8.53
N SER A 47 -11.95 -5.87 -7.63
CA SER A 47 -12.73 -7.04 -8.02
C SER A 47 -14.21 -6.69 -8.08
N ALA A 48 -14.89 -7.04 -9.17
CA ALA A 48 -16.35 -7.00 -9.26
C ALA A 48 -17.03 -8.12 -8.46
N ARG A 49 -16.26 -9.13 -7.99
CA ARG A 49 -16.77 -10.23 -7.17
C ARG A 49 -16.61 -9.88 -5.69
N ARG A 50 -17.61 -10.22 -4.86
CA ARG A 50 -17.58 -10.03 -3.39
C ARG A 50 -16.58 -10.94 -2.64
N ARG A 51 -15.48 -11.37 -3.27
CA ARG A 51 -14.42 -12.14 -2.60
C ARG A 51 -13.47 -11.17 -1.89
N ARG A 52 -12.97 -11.55 -0.71
CA ARG A 52 -12.06 -10.72 0.10
C ARG A 52 -10.76 -10.36 -0.65
N ARG A 53 -10.25 -11.28 -1.47
CA ARG A 53 -9.05 -11.11 -2.30
C ARG A 53 -9.23 -11.76 -3.68
N GLN A 54 -8.64 -11.14 -4.70
CA GLN A 54 -8.49 -11.71 -6.04
C GLN A 54 -7.00 -11.67 -6.40
N GLY A 55 -6.32 -12.81 -6.27
CA GLY A 55 -4.89 -12.93 -6.52
C GLY A 55 -3.98 -12.36 -5.41
N ALA A 56 -2.67 -12.51 -5.64
CA ALA A 56 -1.61 -11.88 -4.88
C ALA A 56 -1.58 -10.36 -5.14
N ALA A 57 -0.95 -9.61 -4.26
CA ALA A 57 -0.60 -8.22 -4.48
C ALA A 57 0.58 -8.14 -5.46
N ASP A 58 0.50 -7.21 -6.41
CA ASP A 58 1.55 -6.94 -7.39
C ASP A 58 2.57 -5.95 -6.80
N LEU A 59 3.55 -6.49 -6.07
CA LEU A 59 4.53 -5.70 -5.33
C LEU A 59 5.52 -4.97 -6.25
N ASP A 60 5.71 -5.44 -7.48
CA ASP A 60 6.57 -4.79 -8.49
C ASP A 60 6.05 -3.38 -8.83
N VAL A 61 4.73 -3.20 -8.86
CA VAL A 61 4.12 -1.88 -9.09
C VAL A 61 4.42 -0.93 -7.93
N ILE A 62 4.49 -1.43 -6.69
CA ILE A 62 4.83 -0.61 -5.52
C ILE A 62 6.29 -0.17 -5.61
N HIS A 63 7.20 -1.08 -5.97
CA HIS A 63 8.61 -0.74 -6.19
C HIS A 63 8.80 0.30 -7.30
N ALA A 64 8.07 0.14 -8.42
CA ALA A 64 8.07 1.12 -9.50
C ALA A 64 7.57 2.50 -9.04
N LEU A 65 6.50 2.56 -8.25
CA LEU A 65 6.02 3.81 -7.65
C LEU A 65 7.05 4.43 -6.71
N LYS A 66 7.68 3.62 -5.85
CA LYS A 66 8.70 4.09 -4.92
C LYS A 66 9.89 4.73 -5.63
N LYS A 67 10.27 4.22 -6.81
CA LYS A 67 11.30 4.82 -7.66
C LYS A 67 10.86 6.10 -8.36
N ALA A 68 9.56 6.25 -8.64
CA ALA A 68 9.04 7.36 -9.44
C ALA A 68 8.65 8.59 -8.60
N LEU A 69 8.09 8.38 -7.40
CA LEU A 69 7.57 9.44 -6.53
C LEU A 69 8.62 9.96 -5.57
N ARG A 70 8.49 11.24 -5.18
CA ARG A 70 9.33 11.90 -4.18
C ARG A 70 8.70 11.87 -2.79
N VAL A 71 7.36 11.82 -2.72
CA VAL A 71 6.63 11.62 -1.47
C VAL A 71 6.75 10.17 -0.99
N PRO A 72 6.61 9.91 0.33
CA PRO A 72 6.64 8.56 0.84
C PRO A 72 5.60 7.65 0.17
N VAL A 73 6.00 6.40 -0.08
CA VAL A 73 5.15 5.34 -0.62
C VAL A 73 4.94 4.28 0.44
N VAL A 74 3.67 3.96 0.71
CA VAL A 74 3.26 2.93 1.67
C VAL A 74 2.72 1.71 0.90
N SER A 75 3.31 0.55 1.16
CA SER A 75 2.88 -0.71 0.58
C SER A 75 1.65 -1.25 1.30
N ASN A 76 0.66 -1.77 0.56
CA ASN A 76 -0.49 -2.47 1.13
C ASN A 76 -0.82 -3.76 0.35
N GLY A 77 -0.55 -4.91 0.95
CA GLY A 77 -0.93 -6.21 0.40
C GLY A 77 -0.01 -7.32 0.87
N ASP A 78 -0.53 -8.55 0.89
CA ASP A 78 0.20 -9.78 1.21
C ASP A 78 1.09 -9.78 2.47
N VAL A 79 0.68 -9.07 3.52
CA VAL A 79 1.33 -9.11 4.85
C VAL A 79 0.44 -9.80 5.87
N ARG A 80 0.84 -10.99 6.35
CA ARG A 80 0.14 -11.76 7.40
C ARG A 80 0.99 -12.04 8.63
N THR A 81 2.30 -12.12 8.46
CA THR A 81 3.24 -12.29 9.57
C THR A 81 4.23 -11.14 9.63
N TRP A 82 5.07 -11.15 10.66
CA TRP A 82 6.18 -10.22 10.78
C TRP A 82 7.18 -10.42 9.63
N GLU A 83 7.48 -11.66 9.27
CA GLU A 83 8.39 -12.00 8.16
C GLU A 83 7.84 -11.50 6.82
N ASP A 84 6.54 -11.61 6.58
CA ASP A 84 5.92 -11.05 5.37
C ASP A 84 6.13 -9.54 5.29
N MET A 85 6.12 -8.83 6.42
CA MET A 85 6.35 -7.38 6.46
C MET A 85 7.80 -7.04 6.09
N GLN A 86 8.76 -7.81 6.59
CA GLN A 86 10.18 -7.64 6.25
C GLN A 86 10.40 -7.91 4.76
N LYS A 87 9.90 -9.04 4.26
CA LYS A 87 9.98 -9.40 2.84
C LYS A 87 9.32 -8.37 1.94
N ASN A 88 8.12 -7.90 2.28
CA ASN A 88 7.44 -6.86 1.51
C ASN A 88 8.26 -5.57 1.46
N LYS A 89 8.84 -5.14 2.59
CA LYS A 89 9.68 -3.95 2.64
C LYS A 89 10.96 -4.11 1.80
N GLU A 90 11.57 -5.29 1.82
CA GLU A 90 12.76 -5.61 1.00
C GLU A 90 12.42 -5.59 -0.50
N GLU A 91 11.31 -6.19 -0.92
CA GLU A 91 10.91 -6.26 -2.33
C GLU A 91 10.46 -4.91 -2.87
N THR A 92 9.73 -4.12 -2.06
CA THR A 92 9.12 -2.87 -2.53
C THR A 92 9.98 -1.64 -2.28
N GLU A 93 10.92 -1.70 -1.34
CA GLU A 93 11.65 -0.56 -0.78
C GLU A 93 10.72 0.56 -0.25
N ALA A 94 9.46 0.24 0.05
CA ALA A 94 8.46 1.19 0.52
C ALA A 94 8.86 1.81 1.88
N ASP A 95 8.46 3.07 2.08
CA ASP A 95 8.74 3.82 3.31
C ASP A 95 7.92 3.33 4.50
N GLY A 96 6.81 2.65 4.22
CA GLY A 96 5.94 2.07 5.24
C GLY A 96 5.12 0.90 4.71
N ILE A 97 4.57 0.14 5.65
CA ILE A 97 3.67 -0.98 5.37
C ILE A 97 2.33 -0.70 6.04
N MET A 98 1.24 -0.83 5.28
CA MET A 98 -0.13 -0.79 5.79
C MET A 98 -0.70 -2.21 5.80
N VAL A 99 -1.15 -2.67 6.97
CA VAL A 99 -1.79 -3.98 7.16
C VAL A 99 -3.29 -3.77 7.42
N GLY A 100 -4.13 -4.66 6.88
CA GLY A 100 -5.59 -4.59 7.05
C GLY A 100 -6.18 -5.90 7.56
N GLU A 101 -6.39 -6.87 6.67
CA GLU A 101 -7.11 -8.12 6.97
C GLU A 101 -6.51 -8.89 8.17
N THR A 102 -5.19 -8.95 8.28
CA THR A 102 -4.46 -9.63 9.35
C THR A 102 -4.77 -9.05 10.73
N LEU A 103 -4.97 -7.73 10.83
CA LEU A 103 -5.26 -7.06 12.10
C LEU A 103 -6.60 -7.47 12.72
N LEU A 104 -7.51 -8.03 11.92
CA LEU A 104 -8.79 -8.54 12.40
C LEU A 104 -8.64 -9.83 13.23
N CYS A 105 -7.57 -10.60 13.00
CA CYS A 105 -7.32 -11.86 13.71
C CYS A 105 -6.16 -11.78 14.70
N ASN A 106 -5.16 -10.96 14.41
CA ASN A 106 -4.01 -10.72 15.28
C ASN A 106 -3.75 -9.20 15.31
N PRO A 107 -3.96 -8.51 16.44
CA PRO A 107 -3.72 -7.07 16.55
C PRO A 107 -2.24 -6.70 16.74
N CYS A 108 -1.35 -7.68 16.93
CA CYS A 108 0.07 -7.51 17.23
C CYS A 108 1.06 -7.82 16.06
N PRO A 109 0.70 -7.71 14.76
CA PRO A 109 1.61 -8.12 13.68
C PRO A 109 2.80 -7.16 13.54
N PHE A 110 2.71 -5.96 14.12
CA PHE A 110 3.77 -4.95 14.12
C PHE A 110 4.76 -5.07 15.28
N SER A 111 4.51 -5.94 16.26
CA SER A 111 5.37 -6.09 17.44
C SER A 111 6.19 -7.38 17.40
N ASN A 112 6.10 -8.18 16.33
CA ASN A 112 6.64 -9.54 16.28
C ASN A 112 6.21 -10.40 17.49
N VAL A 113 4.95 -10.23 17.92
CA VAL A 113 4.36 -10.97 19.03
C VAL A 113 3.17 -11.76 18.51
N ILE A 114 3.11 -13.03 18.92
CA ILE A 114 1.90 -13.85 18.79
C ILE A 114 1.05 -13.54 20.04
N PRO A 115 -0.17 -12.98 19.89
CA PRO A 115 -1.05 -12.75 21.03
C PRO A 115 -1.32 -14.05 21.78
N ASP A 116 -1.44 -13.97 23.10
CA ASP A 116 -1.87 -15.09 23.93
C ASP A 116 -3.25 -15.57 23.44
N PRO A 117 -3.45 -16.84 23.08
CA PRO A 117 -4.69 -17.35 22.48
C PRO A 117 -5.89 -17.45 23.44
N VAL A 118 -5.84 -16.82 24.64
CA VAL A 118 -6.89 -16.90 25.67
C VAL A 118 -8.26 -16.48 25.17
#